data_AF-A0A1V5ZPU9-F1
#
_entry.id   AF-A0A1V5ZPU9-F1
#
_cell.length_a   1.000
_cell.length_b   1.000
_cell.length_c   1.000
_cell.angle_alpha   90.00
_cell.angle_beta   90.00
_cell.angle_gamma   90.00
#
_symmetry.space_group_name_H-M   'P 1'
#
loop_
_entity.id
_entity.type
_entity.pdbx_description
1 polymer ?
#
loop_
_entity_poly.entity_id
_entity_poly.type
_entity_poly.pdbx_seq_one_letter_code
_entity_poly.pdbx_strand_id
1 'polypeptide(L)'
;MNESTIENLLIQLLQEQGYTYQHGSSTIPQADPQLRTARDEVILSPIFKKQLKIINPSASESALKEVYQKLTHLDASDLLSKNEQFHQWLRDGIKIESFHDGETENEHIFLVDQEHLERNDFRVINQFTVKENNLEKRCDVVIFINGMPLVLIELKNPLDENADLYRAYTQIQNYQTAIPSLFQYNGLCVISDGIEARVAPFSAPFSRYLAWKEPVGSQK
;
A
#
# COMPACT_ATOMS: atom_id res chain seq x y z
N MET A 1 15.02 20.88 -12.63
CA MET A 1 14.57 19.78 -11.75
C MET A 1 13.85 18.79 -12.64
N ASN A 2 14.13 17.49 -12.53
CA ASN A 2 13.45 16.45 -13.32
C ASN A 2 12.72 15.47 -12.39
N GLU A 3 11.89 14.59 -12.94
CA GLU A 3 11.07 13.62 -12.18
C GLU A 3 11.90 12.76 -11.22
N SER A 4 13.06 12.26 -11.66
CA SER A 4 13.98 11.49 -10.79
C SER A 4 14.53 12.31 -9.63
N THR A 5 14.68 13.64 -9.78
CA THR A 5 15.09 14.51 -8.66
C THR A 5 14.00 14.57 -7.60
N ILE A 6 12.73 14.68 -8.02
CA ILE A 6 11.57 14.75 -7.13
C ILE A 6 11.38 13.40 -6.43
N GLU A 7 11.51 12.30 -7.17
CA GLU A 7 11.43 10.94 -6.63
C GLU A 7 12.49 10.70 -5.55
N ASN A 8 13.76 11.02 -5.85
CA ASN A 8 14.85 10.85 -4.89
C ASN A 8 14.69 11.73 -3.64
N LEU A 9 14.20 12.96 -3.79
CA LEU A 9 13.92 13.85 -2.66
C LEU A 9 12.80 13.27 -1.78
N LEU A 10 11.71 12.78 -2.39
CA LEU A 10 10.62 12.14 -1.67
C LEU A 10 11.11 10.93 -0.88
N ILE A 11 11.89 10.05 -1.51
CA ILE A 11 12.47 8.88 -0.86
C ILE A 11 13.33 9.30 0.33
N GLN A 12 14.22 10.28 0.15
CA GLN A 12 15.09 10.77 1.22
C GLN A 12 14.28 11.28 2.41
N LEU A 13 13.25 12.11 2.17
CA LEU A 13 12.38 12.64 3.23
C LEU A 13 11.62 11.54 3.98
N LEU A 14 11.25 10.46 3.31
CA LEU A 14 10.63 9.30 3.95
C LEU A 14 11.65 8.48 4.75
N GLN A 15 12.88 8.31 4.24
CA GLN A 15 13.95 7.65 4.99
C GLN A 15 14.32 8.40 6.27
N GLU A 16 14.34 9.74 6.24
CA GLU A 16 14.53 10.59 7.42
C GLU A 16 13.43 10.40 8.48
N GLN A 17 12.24 9.95 8.06
CA GLN A 17 11.11 9.58 8.93
C GLN A 17 11.11 8.10 9.34
N GLY A 18 12.14 7.33 8.97
CA GLY A 18 12.30 5.93 9.37
C GLY A 18 11.78 4.90 8.37
N TYR A 19 11.37 5.30 7.16
CA TYR A 19 10.96 4.35 6.13
C TYR A 19 12.17 3.61 5.56
N THR A 20 12.04 2.30 5.40
CA THR A 20 13.03 1.50 4.69
C THR A 20 12.86 1.66 3.18
N TYR A 21 13.89 2.15 2.50
CA TYR A 21 13.88 2.29 1.04
C TYR A 21 14.23 0.98 0.34
N GLN A 22 13.52 0.68 -0.75
CA GLN A 22 13.86 -0.39 -1.68
C GLN A 22 13.62 0.04 -3.13
N HIS A 23 14.49 -0.37 -4.04
CA HIS A 23 14.23 -0.21 -5.46
C HIS A 23 13.36 -1.37 -5.98
N GLY A 24 12.43 -1.12 -6.90
CA GLY A 24 11.51 -2.13 -7.43
C GLY A 24 12.19 -3.35 -8.03
N SER A 25 13.42 -3.22 -8.54
CA SER A 25 14.23 -4.36 -9.01
C SER A 25 14.58 -5.37 -7.92
N SER A 26 14.67 -4.95 -6.65
CA SER A 26 14.88 -5.85 -5.51
C SER A 26 13.62 -6.64 -5.14
N THR A 27 12.44 -6.13 -5.48
CA THR A 27 11.14 -6.79 -5.24
C THR A 27 10.78 -7.84 -6.30
N ILE A 28 11.69 -8.08 -7.25
CA ILE A 28 11.56 -9.19 -8.20
C ILE A 28 11.85 -10.48 -7.43
N PRO A 29 11.00 -11.52 -7.50
CA PRO A 29 11.16 -12.73 -6.70
C PRO A 29 12.53 -13.42 -6.83
N GLN A 30 13.15 -13.31 -8.01
CA GLN A 30 14.50 -13.85 -8.25
C GLN A 30 15.62 -13.01 -7.60
N ALA A 31 15.37 -11.73 -7.32
CA ALA A 31 16.34 -10.84 -6.70
C ALA A 31 16.32 -10.99 -5.17
N ASP A 32 15.14 -10.98 -4.56
CA ASP A 32 14.97 -11.23 -3.13
C ASP A 32 13.63 -11.92 -2.82
N PRO A 33 13.62 -13.25 -2.61
CA PRO A 33 12.40 -13.99 -2.26
C PRO A 33 11.90 -13.67 -0.85
N GLN A 34 12.69 -12.98 -0.01
CA GLN A 34 12.26 -12.51 1.31
C GLN A 34 11.41 -11.23 1.23
N LEU A 35 11.32 -10.59 0.06
CA LEU A 35 10.46 -9.43 -0.15
C LEU A 35 9.16 -9.80 -0.85
N ARG A 36 9.24 -10.59 -1.92
CA ARG A 36 8.07 -10.92 -2.73
C ARG A 36 8.23 -12.27 -3.41
N THR A 37 7.15 -13.04 -3.51
CA THR A 37 7.21 -14.42 -4.01
C THR A 37 6.78 -14.55 -5.48
N ALA A 38 5.97 -13.63 -5.98
CA ALA A 38 5.56 -13.59 -7.39
C ALA A 38 5.39 -12.16 -7.93
N ARG A 39 5.39 -11.97 -9.26
CA ARG A 39 5.28 -10.64 -9.89
C ARG A 39 3.83 -10.12 -9.99
N ASP A 40 2.88 -11.03 -9.92
CA ASP A 40 1.43 -10.80 -9.84
C ASP A 40 0.95 -10.60 -8.39
N GLU A 41 1.82 -10.85 -7.42
CA GLU A 41 1.60 -10.54 -6.02
C GLU A 41 1.80 -9.05 -5.76
N VAL A 42 0.81 -8.38 -5.16
CA VAL A 42 0.92 -6.97 -4.76
C VAL A 42 1.28 -6.79 -3.29
N ILE A 43 1.00 -7.79 -2.45
CA ILE A 43 1.42 -7.82 -1.04
C ILE A 43 2.86 -8.36 -0.99
N LEU A 44 3.68 -7.80 -0.11
CA LEU A 44 4.99 -8.38 0.24
C LEU A 44 4.77 -9.49 1.25
N SER A 45 4.27 -10.67 0.82
CA SER A 45 3.79 -11.69 1.78
C SER A 45 4.78 -12.17 2.82
N PRO A 46 6.10 -12.29 2.57
CA PRO A 46 7.01 -12.68 3.64
C PRO A 46 7.07 -11.62 4.75
N ILE A 47 7.02 -10.33 4.38
CA ILE A 47 6.97 -9.21 5.33
C ILE A 47 5.63 -9.21 6.06
N PHE A 48 4.53 -9.31 5.33
CA PHE A 48 3.20 -9.28 5.91
C PHE A 48 2.98 -10.41 6.93
N LYS A 49 3.38 -11.64 6.61
CA LYS A 49 3.29 -12.78 7.54
C LYS A 49 4.14 -12.57 8.80
N LYS A 50 5.36 -12.05 8.64
CA LYS A 50 6.24 -11.71 9.77
C LYS A 50 5.61 -10.65 10.67
N GLN A 51 5.09 -9.57 10.07
CA GLN A 51 4.51 -8.45 10.81
C GLN A 51 3.20 -8.83 11.50
N LEU A 52 2.36 -9.66 10.88
CA LEU A 52 1.17 -10.21 11.54
C LEU A 52 1.51 -10.89 12.87
N LYS A 53 2.60 -11.67 12.93
CA LYS A 53 3.02 -12.34 14.17
C LYS A 53 3.58 -11.36 15.21
N ILE A 54 4.30 -10.33 14.77
CA ILE A 54 4.87 -9.30 15.65
C ILE A 54 3.76 -8.48 16.31
N ILE A 55 2.75 -8.08 15.54
CA ILE A 55 1.62 -7.26 15.99
C ILE A 55 0.67 -8.09 16.87
N ASN A 56 0.52 -9.39 16.59
CA ASN A 56 -0.40 -10.28 17.28
C ASN A 56 0.38 -11.45 17.94
N PRO A 57 1.19 -11.19 18.99
CA PRO A 57 2.09 -12.20 19.55
C PRO A 57 1.38 -13.39 20.19
N SER A 58 0.15 -13.19 20.71
CA SER A 58 -0.68 -14.25 21.29
C SER A 58 -1.51 -15.02 20.27
N ALA A 59 -1.53 -14.59 19.01
CA ALA A 59 -2.38 -15.22 18.00
C ALA A 59 -1.87 -16.59 17.58
N SER A 60 -2.80 -17.50 17.34
CA SER A 60 -2.53 -18.84 16.83
C SER A 60 -2.04 -18.79 15.38
N GLU A 61 -1.16 -19.72 15.01
CA GLU A 61 -0.68 -19.82 13.62
C GLU A 61 -1.83 -20.09 12.63
N SER A 62 -2.87 -20.81 13.08
CA SER A 62 -4.10 -21.02 12.30
C SER A 62 -4.84 -19.71 12.03
N ALA A 63 -5.00 -18.85 13.03
CA ALA A 63 -5.70 -17.57 12.87
C ALA A 63 -4.93 -16.63 11.94
N LEU A 64 -3.60 -16.53 12.11
CA LEU A 64 -2.76 -15.72 11.22
C LEU A 64 -2.80 -16.20 9.77
N LYS A 65 -2.80 -17.52 9.57
CA LYS A 65 -2.96 -18.13 8.24
C LYS A 65 -4.33 -17.82 7.64
N GLU A 66 -5.40 -17.90 8.41
CA GLU A 66 -6.74 -17.57 7.95
C GLU A 66 -6.87 -16.09 7.57
N VAL A 67 -6.30 -15.18 8.37
CA VAL A 67 -6.24 -13.74 8.03
C VAL A 67 -5.52 -13.52 6.70
N TYR A 68 -4.36 -14.16 6.50
CA TYR A 68 -3.64 -14.08 5.23
C TYR A 68 -4.48 -14.61 4.05
N GLN A 69 -5.21 -15.71 4.25
CA GLN A 69 -6.11 -16.26 3.23
C GLN A 69 -7.26 -15.30 2.90
N LYS A 70 -7.93 -14.74 3.91
CA LYS A 70 -9.02 -13.75 3.74
C LYS A 70 -8.55 -12.51 2.99
N LEU A 71 -7.35 -12.01 3.32
CA LEU A 71 -6.78 -10.85 2.64
C LEU A 71 -6.43 -11.12 1.18
N THR A 72 -5.90 -12.30 0.88
CA THR A 72 -5.52 -12.67 -0.49
C THR A 72 -6.70 -13.12 -1.36
N HIS A 73 -7.85 -13.40 -0.76
CA HIS A 73 -9.08 -13.86 -1.42
C HIS A 73 -10.29 -13.05 -0.93
N LEU A 74 -10.28 -11.74 -1.18
CA LEU A 74 -11.39 -10.85 -0.80
C LEU A 74 -12.69 -11.24 -1.53
N ASP A 75 -13.68 -11.63 -0.74
CA ASP A 75 -15.02 -12.04 -1.17
C ASP A 75 -15.91 -10.82 -1.41
N ALA A 76 -15.73 -10.16 -2.56
CA ALA A 76 -16.66 -9.14 -3.03
C ALA A 76 -16.74 -9.07 -4.56
N SER A 77 -17.87 -8.55 -5.06
CA SER A 77 -18.23 -8.55 -6.49
C SER A 77 -17.39 -7.60 -7.34
N ASP A 78 -16.92 -6.51 -6.76
CA ASP A 78 -16.23 -5.43 -7.48
C ASP A 78 -15.08 -4.85 -6.65
N LEU A 79 -14.19 -4.10 -7.33
CA LEU A 79 -12.98 -3.55 -6.74
C LEU A 79 -13.24 -2.60 -5.57
N LEU A 80 -14.29 -1.78 -5.65
CA LEU A 80 -14.59 -0.81 -4.59
C LEU A 80 -15.08 -1.52 -3.34
N SER A 81 -15.96 -2.51 -3.50
CA SER A 81 -16.43 -3.35 -2.38
C SER A 81 -15.28 -4.13 -1.73
N LYS A 82 -14.32 -4.66 -2.52
CA LYS A 82 -13.11 -5.32 -1.99
C LYS A 82 -12.25 -4.34 -1.18
N ASN A 83 -12.06 -3.13 -1.70
CA ASN A 83 -11.32 -2.09 -1.03
C ASN A 83 -12.00 -1.67 0.28
N GLU A 84 -13.32 -1.46 0.28
CA GLU A 84 -14.07 -1.11 1.48
C GLU A 84 -13.96 -2.19 2.56
N GLN A 85 -14.11 -3.47 2.20
CA GLN A 85 -13.91 -4.59 3.12
C GLN A 85 -12.50 -4.59 3.70
N PHE A 86 -11.48 -4.44 2.86
CA PHE A 86 -10.10 -4.34 3.32
C PHE A 86 -9.90 -3.16 4.30
N HIS A 87 -10.44 -1.98 4.00
CA HIS A 87 -10.35 -0.80 4.86
C HIS A 87 -11.03 -0.99 6.21
N GLN A 88 -12.18 -1.69 6.24
CA GLN A 88 -12.81 -2.08 7.49
C GLN A 88 -11.89 -2.98 8.33
N TRP A 89 -11.26 -3.98 7.71
CA TRP A 89 -10.29 -4.84 8.39
C TRP A 89 -9.02 -4.11 8.83
N LEU A 90 -8.54 -3.15 8.03
CA LEU A 90 -7.39 -2.33 8.38
C LEU A 90 -7.68 -1.46 9.62
N ARG A 91 -8.89 -0.92 9.72
CA ARG A 91 -9.34 -0.06 10.84
C ARG A 91 -9.66 -0.88 12.09
N ASP A 92 -10.49 -1.92 11.93
CA ASP A 92 -11.15 -2.60 13.04
C ASP A 92 -10.46 -3.90 13.43
N GLY A 93 -9.53 -4.41 12.62
CA GLY A 93 -9.00 -5.77 12.73
C GLY A 93 -10.00 -6.83 12.23
N ILE A 94 -9.58 -8.08 12.27
CA ILE A 94 -10.32 -9.24 11.74
C ILE A 94 -10.59 -10.20 12.89
N LYS A 95 -11.86 -10.58 13.06
CA LYS A 95 -12.26 -11.62 14.02
C LYS A 95 -12.17 -12.99 13.36
N ILE A 96 -11.50 -13.93 14.02
CA ILE A 96 -11.28 -15.29 13.56
C ILE A 96 -11.73 -16.26 14.65
N GLU A 97 -12.48 -17.28 14.27
CA GLU A 97 -12.74 -18.43 15.13
C GLU A 97 -11.65 -19.46 14.85
N SER A 98 -10.77 -19.69 15.82
CA SER A 98 -9.76 -20.74 15.74
C SER A 98 -10.16 -21.93 16.61
N PHE A 99 -9.67 -23.11 16.25
CA PHE A 99 -9.90 -24.32 17.02
C PHE A 99 -8.55 -24.84 17.53
N HIS A 100 -8.39 -24.84 18.85
CA HIS A 100 -7.17 -25.29 19.52
C HIS A 100 -7.55 -26.19 20.70
N ASP A 101 -6.88 -27.33 20.84
CA ASP A 101 -7.06 -28.27 21.97
C ASP A 101 -8.51 -28.70 22.29
N GLY A 102 -9.39 -28.70 21.30
CA GLY A 102 -10.80 -29.11 21.49
C GLY A 102 -11.75 -27.97 21.79
N GLU A 103 -11.25 -26.73 21.91
CA GLU A 103 -12.04 -25.53 22.19
C GLU A 103 -12.00 -24.55 21.00
N THR A 104 -13.10 -23.82 20.83
CA THR A 104 -13.20 -22.71 19.87
C THR A 104 -12.84 -21.41 20.58
N GLU A 105 -11.80 -20.74 20.11
CA GLU A 105 -11.40 -19.43 20.59
C GLU A 105 -11.73 -18.34 19.55
N ASN A 106 -12.20 -17.20 20.04
CA ASN A 106 -12.40 -16.01 19.20
C ASN A 106 -11.17 -15.12 19.30
N GLU A 107 -10.36 -15.11 18.25
CA GLU A 107 -9.17 -14.27 18.14
C GLU A 107 -9.49 -12.98 17.36
N HIS A 108 -8.94 -11.86 17.81
CA HIS A 108 -9.06 -10.57 17.13
C HIS A 108 -7.69 -10.11 16.66
N ILE A 109 -7.49 -10.12 15.33
CA ILE A 109 -6.20 -9.92 14.69
C ILE A 109 -6.13 -8.53 14.06
N PHE A 110 -5.10 -7.76 14.38
CA PHE A 110 -4.85 -6.44 13.80
C PHE A 110 -3.81 -6.50 12.68
N LEU A 111 -4.02 -5.68 11.64
CA LEU A 111 -3.10 -5.58 10.48
C LEU A 111 -2.01 -4.52 10.68
N VAL A 112 -2.25 -3.56 11.58
CA VAL A 112 -1.37 -2.45 11.93
C VAL A 112 -1.45 -2.25 13.44
N ASP A 113 -0.31 -2.07 14.10
CA ASP A 113 -0.25 -1.67 15.51
C ASP A 113 -0.38 -0.14 15.59
N GLN A 114 -1.57 0.35 15.94
CA GLN A 114 -1.86 1.78 16.02
C GLN A 114 -1.35 2.41 17.32
N GLU A 115 -1.10 1.60 18.36
CA GLU A 115 -0.62 2.05 19.66
C GLU A 115 0.92 2.18 19.68
N HIS A 116 1.60 1.26 18.99
CA HIS A 116 3.05 1.15 18.92
C HIS A 116 3.52 1.19 17.46
N LEU A 117 3.60 2.41 16.90
CA LEU A 117 3.95 2.61 15.49
C LEU A 117 5.29 1.94 15.12
N GLU A 118 6.26 1.92 16.04
CA GLU A 118 7.58 1.32 15.86
C GLU A 118 7.57 -0.19 15.60
N ARG A 119 6.46 -0.87 15.90
CA ARG A 119 6.28 -2.30 15.60
C ARG A 119 5.86 -2.56 14.16
N ASN A 120 5.43 -1.53 13.44
CA ASN A 120 5.08 -1.66 12.03
C ASN A 120 6.32 -1.53 11.14
N ASP A 121 6.29 -2.24 10.02
CA ASP A 121 7.29 -2.15 8.98
C ASP A 121 6.81 -1.12 7.94
N PHE A 122 7.54 0.00 7.82
CA PHE A 122 7.26 1.06 6.86
C PHE A 122 8.29 1.02 5.74
N ARG A 123 7.81 0.92 4.49
CA ARG A 123 8.68 0.86 3.31
C ARG A 123 8.24 1.83 2.24
N VAL A 124 9.22 2.44 1.58
CA VAL A 124 9.05 3.20 0.35
C VAL A 124 9.73 2.46 -0.78
N ILE A 125 8.96 2.09 -1.80
CA ILE A 125 9.45 1.35 -2.95
C ILE A 125 9.20 2.15 -4.21
N ASN A 126 10.27 2.58 -4.88
CA ASN A 126 10.14 3.20 -6.19
C ASN A 126 10.19 2.17 -7.31
N GLN A 127 9.64 2.52 -8.47
CA GLN A 127 9.62 1.67 -9.67
C GLN A 127 9.01 0.29 -9.41
N PHE A 128 7.99 0.20 -8.55
CA PHE A 128 7.35 -1.05 -8.20
C PHE A 128 6.53 -1.60 -9.37
N THR A 129 6.85 -2.82 -9.81
CA THR A 129 6.23 -3.42 -10.99
C THR A 129 5.28 -4.55 -10.61
N VAL A 130 4.04 -4.44 -11.09
CA VAL A 130 2.97 -5.45 -10.93
C VAL A 130 2.60 -5.99 -12.30
N LYS A 131 2.45 -7.32 -12.38
CA LYS A 131 2.01 -8.02 -13.58
C LYS A 131 0.66 -8.67 -13.35
N GLU A 132 -0.37 -8.28 -14.10
CA GLU A 132 -1.71 -8.84 -13.97
C GLU A 132 -2.33 -9.02 -15.37
N ASN A 133 -2.93 -10.18 -15.64
CA ASN A 133 -3.62 -10.45 -16.93
C ASN A 133 -2.80 -10.11 -18.18
N ASN A 134 -1.50 -10.45 -18.20
CA ASN A 134 -0.52 -10.11 -19.25
C ASN A 134 -0.20 -8.62 -19.42
N LEU A 135 -0.75 -7.74 -18.59
CA LEU A 135 -0.36 -6.36 -18.48
C LEU A 135 0.71 -6.22 -17.41
N GLU A 136 1.69 -5.35 -17.65
CA GLU A 136 2.70 -5.00 -16.68
C GLU A 136 2.69 -3.48 -16.50
N LYS A 137 2.59 -3.03 -15.24
CA LYS A 137 2.62 -1.62 -14.88
C LYS A 137 3.69 -1.38 -13.84
N ARG A 138 4.42 -0.28 -14.02
CA ARG A 138 5.46 0.19 -13.10
C ARG A 138 4.97 1.48 -12.48
N CYS A 139 4.70 1.44 -11.19
CA CYS A 139 4.32 2.60 -10.40
C CYS A 139 5.56 3.42 -10.06
N ASP A 140 5.43 4.74 -9.95
CA ASP A 140 6.58 5.60 -9.62
C ASP A 140 7.03 5.33 -8.19
N VAL A 141 6.15 5.51 -7.20
CA VAL A 141 6.43 5.18 -5.80
C VAL A 141 5.21 4.53 -5.13
N VAL A 142 5.45 3.48 -4.35
CA VAL A 142 4.44 2.82 -3.52
C VAL A 142 4.94 2.76 -2.08
N ILE A 143 4.10 3.18 -1.13
CA ILE A 143 4.37 3.02 0.30
C ILE A 143 3.68 1.75 0.79
N PHE A 144 4.47 0.91 1.43
CA PHE A 144 4.00 -0.31 2.08
C PHE A 144 4.00 -0.13 3.59
N ILE A 145 2.93 -0.62 4.23
CA ILE A 145 2.85 -0.76 5.69
C ILE A 145 2.60 -2.22 6.00
N ASN A 146 3.50 -2.84 6.76
CA ASN A 146 3.49 -4.27 7.04
C ASN A 146 3.40 -5.13 5.79
N GLY A 147 3.97 -4.68 4.67
CA GLY A 147 3.89 -5.39 3.38
C GLY A 147 2.60 -5.20 2.58
N MET A 148 1.64 -4.38 3.04
CA MET A 148 0.44 -4.00 2.28
C MET A 148 0.66 -2.70 1.50
N PRO A 149 0.31 -2.60 0.20
CA PRO A 149 0.54 -1.41 -0.63
C PRO A 149 -0.54 -0.34 -0.40
N LEU A 150 -0.38 0.49 0.64
CA LEU A 150 -1.42 1.41 1.09
C LEU A 150 -1.40 2.77 0.38
N VAL A 151 -0.26 3.23 -0.12
CA VAL A 151 -0.18 4.52 -0.84
C VAL A 151 0.45 4.32 -2.20
N LEU A 152 -0.21 4.85 -3.23
CA LEU A 152 0.35 4.98 -4.57
C LEU A 152 0.67 6.46 -4.80
N ILE A 153 1.88 6.75 -5.25
CA ILE A 153 2.34 8.11 -5.55
C ILE A 153 2.81 8.14 -7.00
N GLU A 154 2.21 9.01 -7.80
CA GLU A 154 2.60 9.27 -9.19
C GLU A 154 3.20 10.67 -9.30
N LEU A 155 4.38 10.73 -9.92
CA LEU A 155 5.18 11.93 -10.03
C LEU A 155 5.24 12.38 -11.49
N LYS A 156 5.35 13.68 -11.71
CA LYS A 156 5.54 14.28 -13.03
C LYS A 156 6.61 15.36 -12.97
N ASN A 157 7.21 15.65 -14.11
CA ASN A 157 8.20 16.71 -14.24
C ASN A 157 7.47 18.06 -14.40
N PRO A 158 7.73 19.07 -13.54
CA PRO A 158 7.05 20.36 -13.59
C PRO A 158 7.41 21.21 -14.82
N LEU A 159 8.38 20.76 -15.63
CA LEU A 159 8.80 21.42 -16.87
C LEU A 159 8.06 20.91 -18.11
N ASP A 160 7.12 19.97 -17.98
CA ASP A 160 6.29 19.48 -19.08
C ASP A 160 5.02 20.36 -19.17
N GLU A 161 4.87 21.13 -20.25
CA GLU A 161 3.90 22.25 -20.33
C GLU A 161 2.41 21.83 -20.36
N ASN A 162 2.09 20.53 -20.19
CA ASN A 162 0.73 19.97 -20.34
C ASN A 162 0.19 19.30 -19.08
N ALA A 163 -0.58 20.04 -18.27
CA ALA A 163 -1.50 19.53 -17.23
C ALA A 163 -0.99 18.32 -16.41
N ASP A 164 0.19 18.44 -15.82
CA ASP A 164 0.95 17.35 -15.21
C ASP A 164 0.16 16.54 -14.17
N LEU A 165 -0.54 17.22 -13.27
CA LEU A 165 -1.36 16.54 -12.26
C LEU A 165 -2.52 15.75 -12.88
N TYR A 166 -3.13 16.24 -13.96
CA TYR A 166 -4.20 15.52 -14.64
C TYR A 166 -3.66 14.27 -15.36
N ARG A 167 -2.43 14.32 -15.87
CA ARG A 167 -1.75 13.17 -16.46
C ARG A 167 -1.40 12.12 -15.40
N ALA A 168 -0.88 12.53 -14.25
CA ALA A 168 -0.66 11.65 -13.10
C ALA A 168 -1.98 10.99 -12.66
N TYR A 169 -3.06 11.75 -12.53
CA TYR A 169 -4.39 11.22 -12.25
C TYR A 169 -4.84 10.18 -13.28
N THR A 170 -4.69 10.49 -14.58
CA THR A 170 -5.05 9.57 -15.67
C THR A 170 -4.22 8.28 -15.63
N GLN A 171 -2.95 8.37 -15.25
CA GLN A 171 -2.08 7.21 -15.07
C GLN A 171 -2.57 6.29 -13.95
N ILE A 172 -3.04 6.85 -12.84
CA ILE A 172 -3.70 6.10 -11.76
C ILE A 172 -4.97 5.40 -12.27
N GLN A 173 -5.82 6.09 -13.05
CA GLN A 173 -7.02 5.46 -13.64
C GLN A 173 -6.66 4.30 -14.59
N ASN A 174 -5.57 4.44 -15.34
CA ASN A 174 -5.07 3.36 -16.21
C ASN A 174 -4.56 2.16 -15.41
N TYR A 175 -3.94 2.40 -14.24
CA TYR A 175 -3.54 1.31 -13.36
C TYR A 175 -4.72 0.58 -12.75
N GLN A 176 -5.80 1.27 -12.38
CA GLN A 176 -7.01 0.60 -11.87
C GLN A 176 -7.55 -0.43 -12.86
N THR A 177 -7.49 -0.12 -14.16
CA THR A 177 -7.89 -1.06 -15.20
C THR A 177 -6.85 -2.18 -15.40
N ALA A 178 -5.56 -1.86 -15.34
CA ALA A 178 -4.49 -2.80 -15.72
C ALA A 178 -4.01 -3.72 -14.60
N ILE A 179 -4.01 -3.22 -13.36
CA ILE A 179 -3.53 -3.90 -12.14
C ILE A 179 -4.51 -3.66 -10.96
N PRO A 180 -5.81 -4.00 -11.11
CA PRO A 180 -6.81 -3.75 -10.08
C PRO A 180 -6.48 -4.39 -8.73
N SER A 181 -5.68 -5.47 -8.71
CA SER A 181 -5.21 -6.11 -7.47
C SER A 181 -4.54 -5.14 -6.49
N LEU A 182 -3.78 -4.15 -6.98
CA LEU A 182 -3.12 -3.15 -6.14
C LEU A 182 -4.15 -2.30 -5.37
N PHE A 183 -5.24 -1.95 -6.04
CA PHE A 183 -6.28 -1.06 -5.53
C PHE A 183 -7.24 -1.74 -4.56
N GLN A 184 -7.16 -3.06 -4.40
CA GLN A 184 -7.84 -3.76 -3.32
C GLN A 184 -7.35 -3.29 -1.95
N TYR A 185 -6.07 -2.89 -1.85
CA TYR A 185 -5.43 -2.48 -0.59
C TYR A 185 -5.11 -0.99 -0.51
N ASN A 186 -5.16 -0.28 -1.64
CA ASN A 186 -4.83 1.15 -1.69
C ASN A 186 -5.74 1.96 -0.75
N GLY A 187 -5.15 2.78 0.10
CA GLY A 187 -5.86 3.76 0.92
C GLY A 187 -5.88 5.15 0.33
N LEU A 188 -4.77 5.59 -0.25
CA LEU A 188 -4.68 6.90 -0.86
C LEU A 188 -3.77 6.91 -2.09
N CYS A 189 -4.12 7.80 -3.01
CA CYS A 189 -3.39 8.13 -4.21
C CYS A 189 -2.86 9.55 -4.09
N VAL A 190 -1.57 9.74 -4.30
CA VAL A 190 -0.90 11.04 -4.35
C VAL A 190 -0.46 11.32 -5.78
N ILE A 191 -0.74 12.53 -6.25
CA ILE A 191 -0.23 13.04 -7.53
C ILE A 191 0.59 14.28 -7.24
N SER A 192 1.76 14.40 -7.86
CA SER A 192 2.65 15.55 -7.66
C SER A 192 3.48 15.87 -8.89
N ASP A 193 3.72 17.16 -9.12
CA ASP A 193 4.70 17.66 -10.09
C ASP A 193 5.95 18.26 -9.39
N GLY A 194 6.08 18.06 -8.07
CA GLY A 194 7.15 18.64 -7.26
C GLY A 194 6.93 20.10 -6.84
N ILE A 195 5.93 20.80 -7.39
CA ILE A 195 5.49 22.12 -6.94
C ILE A 195 4.20 21.97 -6.13
N GLU A 196 3.23 21.23 -6.67
CA GLU A 196 1.98 20.89 -6.03
C GLU A 196 1.89 19.38 -5.76
N ALA A 197 1.32 19.01 -4.62
CA ALA A 197 0.92 17.64 -4.32
C ALA A 197 -0.55 17.60 -3.92
N ARG A 198 -1.29 16.65 -4.48
CA ARG A 198 -2.71 16.45 -4.20
C ARG A 198 -2.97 14.99 -3.86
N VAL A 199 -3.96 14.76 -3.00
CA VAL A 199 -4.31 13.42 -2.52
C VAL A 199 -5.81 13.18 -2.60
N ALA A 200 -6.18 11.95 -2.93
CA ALA A 200 -7.54 11.42 -2.82
C ALA A 200 -7.52 9.88 -2.87
N PRO A 201 -8.63 9.21 -2.52
CA PRO A 201 -8.83 7.80 -2.87
C PRO A 201 -8.83 7.58 -4.38
N PHE A 202 -8.50 6.37 -4.84
CA PHE A 202 -8.44 6.05 -6.27
C PHE A 202 -9.77 6.26 -7.01
N SER A 203 -10.89 6.06 -6.31
CA SER A 203 -12.26 6.16 -6.84
C SER A 203 -12.76 7.61 -6.96
N ALA A 204 -12.02 8.58 -6.42
CA ALA A 204 -12.41 9.98 -6.44
C ALA A 204 -12.19 10.59 -7.84
N PRO A 205 -13.08 11.49 -8.32
CA PRO A 205 -12.83 12.24 -9.54
C PRO A 205 -11.69 13.25 -9.33
N PHE A 206 -11.04 13.69 -10.41
CA PHE A 206 -9.92 14.65 -10.35
C PHE A 206 -10.23 15.92 -9.54
N SER A 207 -11.47 16.43 -9.59
CA SER A 207 -11.90 17.61 -8.82
C SER A 207 -11.86 17.43 -7.29
N ARG A 208 -11.68 16.20 -6.81
CA ARG A 208 -11.55 15.84 -5.38
C ARG A 208 -10.12 15.49 -4.98
N TYR A 209 -9.16 15.53 -5.91
CA TYR A 209 -7.74 15.55 -5.56
C TYR A 209 -7.41 16.94 -5.04
N LEU A 210 -7.19 17.04 -3.74
CA LEU A 210 -6.98 18.31 -3.04
C LEU A 210 -5.58 18.35 -2.42
N ALA A 211 -5.03 19.55 -2.30
CA ALA A 211 -3.82 19.76 -1.51
C ALA A 211 -4.05 19.33 -0.06
N TRP A 212 -3.08 18.64 0.52
CA TRP A 212 -3.12 18.32 1.94
C TRP A 212 -2.98 19.62 2.75
N LYS A 213 -3.99 19.91 3.56
CA LYS A 213 -3.96 21.07 4.45
C LYS A 213 -3.54 20.58 5.83
N GLU A 214 -2.61 21.30 6.45
CA GLU A 214 -2.33 21.08 7.87
C GLU A 214 -3.63 21.21 8.67
N PRO A 215 -3.88 20.31 9.63
CA PRO A 215 -4.99 20.47 10.56
C PRO A 215 -4.88 21.85 11.24
N VAL A 216 -5.96 22.61 11.24
CA VAL A 216 -5.98 23.93 11.87
C VAL A 216 -5.70 23.75 13.37
N GLY A 217 -4.51 24.14 13.83
CA GLY A 217 -4.13 24.10 15.26
C GLY A 217 -2.84 23.34 15.60
N SER A 218 -2.17 22.67 14.64
CA SER A 218 -0.84 22.11 14.88
C SER A 218 0.23 23.21 14.87
N GLN A 219 0.50 23.80 16.03
CA GLN A 219 1.73 24.58 16.25
C GLN A 219 2.91 23.61 16.44
N LYS A 220 4.01 23.90 15.75
CA LYS A 220 5.32 23.25 15.95
C LYS A 220 5.87 23.51 17.34
#